data_AF-A0A7L4PUM6-F1
#
_entry.id   AF-A0A7L4PUM6-F1
#
_cell.length_a   1.000
_cell.length_b   1.000
_cell.length_c   1.000
_cell.angle_alpha   90.00
_cell.angle_beta   90.00
_cell.angle_gamma   90.00
#
_symmetry.space_group_name_H-M   'P 1'
#
loop_
_entity.id
_entity.type
_entity.pdbx_description
1 polymer ?
#
loop_
_entity_poly.entity_id
_entity_poly.type
_entity_poly.pdbx_seq_one_letter_code
_entity_poly.pdbx_strand_id
1 'polypeptide(L)'
;AAGYVLLSAGAVMLAIGAFCTKCPEQGSACAHGVPGVLAERFLPRRTGPYSAWDYAAAAVGVLVTILLPQAWLIAQLALLVLFWVLVVMAALAIGCRVCPGCGNAGCPLARR
;
A
#
# COMPACT_ATOMS: atom_id res chain seq x y z
N ALA A 1 -14.46 7.79 -15.89
CA ALA A 1 -14.47 6.65 -14.94
C ALA A 1 -13.30 5.68 -15.19
N ALA A 2 -13.14 5.12 -16.40
CA ALA A 2 -12.11 4.11 -16.68
C ALA A 2 -10.66 4.57 -16.35
N GLY A 3 -10.27 5.79 -16.76
CA GLY A 3 -8.93 6.32 -16.49
C GLY A 3 -8.60 6.43 -14.99
N TYR A 4 -9.57 6.83 -14.17
CA TYR A 4 -9.41 6.88 -12.71
C TYR A 4 -9.18 5.49 -12.10
N VAL A 5 -9.97 4.50 -12.52
CA VAL A 5 -9.85 3.12 -12.04
C VAL A 5 -8.50 2.54 -12.43
N LEU A 6 -8.09 2.70 -13.69
CA LEU A 6 -6.80 2.22 -14.18
C LEU A 6 -5.62 2.88 -13.47
N LEU A 7 -5.67 4.21 -13.25
CA LEU A 7 -4.61 4.92 -12.54
C LEU A 7 -4.52 4.49 -11.08
N SER A 8 -5.66 4.31 -10.41
CA SER A 8 -5.69 3.85 -9.02
C SER A 8 -5.18 2.41 -8.89
N ALA A 9 -5.61 1.51 -9.78
CA ALA A 9 -5.14 0.14 -9.81
C ALA A 9 -3.64 0.07 -10.11
N GLY A 10 -3.16 0.86 -11.08
CA GLY A 10 -1.74 0.99 -11.41
C GLY A 10 -0.91 1.50 -10.23
N ALA A 11 -1.39 2.52 -9.52
CA ALA A 11 -0.72 3.07 -8.32
C ALA A 11 -0.61 2.04 -7.20
N VAL A 12 -1.67 1.26 -6.96
CA VAL A 12 -1.66 0.17 -5.98
C VAL A 12 -0.67 -0.92 -6.41
N MET A 13 -0.70 -1.35 -7.67
CA MET A 13 0.22 -2.37 -8.18
C MET A 13 1.68 -1.89 -8.18
N LEU A 14 1.92 -0.59 -8.41
CA LEU A 14 3.25 0.01 -8.27
C LEU A 14 3.76 -0.10 -6.83
N ALA A 15 2.93 0.23 -5.83
CA ALA A 15 3.30 0.10 -4.43
C ALA A 15 3.58 -1.36 -4.03
N ILE A 16 2.73 -2.29 -4.49
CA ILE A 16 2.93 -3.74 -4.28
C ILE A 16 4.23 -4.21 -4.95
N GLY A 17 4.48 -3.83 -6.20
CA GLY A 17 5.67 -4.20 -6.95
C GLY A 17 6.96 -3.63 -6.40
N ALA A 18 6.93 -2.39 -5.90
CA ALA A 18 8.08 -1.76 -5.26
C ALA A 18 8.38 -2.39 -3.90
N PHE A 19 7.35 -2.67 -3.12
CA PHE A 19 7.52 -2.94 -1.70
C PHE A 19 7.33 -4.43 -1.31
N CYS A 20 6.24 -5.04 -1.75
CA CYS A 20 5.86 -6.41 -1.36
C CYS A 20 6.75 -7.46 -2.02
N THR A 21 7.20 -7.23 -3.26
CA THR A 21 8.08 -8.18 -3.98
C THR A 21 9.48 -8.29 -3.40
N LYS A 22 9.90 -7.36 -2.52
CA LYS A 22 11.17 -7.40 -1.76
C LYS A 22 11.01 -7.83 -0.30
N CYS A 23 9.78 -7.94 0.19
CA CYS A 23 9.53 -8.23 1.61
C CYS A 23 10.06 -9.62 1.98
N PRO A 24 10.92 -9.80 3.00
CA PRO A 24 11.46 -11.12 3.36
C PRO A 24 10.37 -12.11 3.79
N GLU A 25 9.22 -11.61 4.26
CA GLU A 25 8.08 -12.40 4.71
C GLU A 25 7.14 -12.85 3.57
N GLN A 26 7.46 -12.57 2.31
CA GLN A 26 6.61 -12.96 1.17
C GLN A 26 6.54 -14.49 1.06
N GLY A 27 5.31 -15.04 1.01
CA GLY A 27 5.08 -16.49 0.88
C GLY A 27 5.25 -17.31 2.17
N SER A 28 5.65 -16.69 3.29
CA SER A 28 5.83 -17.38 4.58
C SER A 28 4.89 -16.84 5.66
N ALA A 29 5.12 -15.60 6.11
CA ALA A 29 4.39 -14.97 7.22
C ALA A 29 3.96 -13.53 6.88
N CYS A 30 3.58 -13.29 5.61
CA CYS A 30 3.18 -11.98 5.14
C CYS A 30 1.87 -11.51 5.81
N ALA A 31 1.96 -10.45 6.62
CA ALA A 31 0.80 -9.85 7.29
C ALA A 31 -0.08 -9.00 6.35
N HIS A 32 0.35 -8.73 5.12
CA HIS A 32 -0.38 -7.86 4.18
C HIS A 32 -1.52 -8.56 3.42
N GLY A 33 -1.80 -9.85 3.64
CA GLY A 33 -2.95 -10.53 3.03
C GLY A 33 -2.98 -10.38 1.50
N VAL A 34 -4.03 -9.74 0.96
CA VAL A 34 -4.26 -9.57 -0.49
C VAL A 34 -3.06 -8.95 -1.23
N PRO A 35 -2.50 -7.79 -0.83
CA PRO A 35 -1.26 -7.27 -1.41
C PRO A 35 -0.10 -8.28 -1.46
N GLY A 36 0.07 -9.08 -0.40
CA GLY A 36 1.10 -10.13 -0.35
C GLY A 36 0.87 -11.22 -1.38
N VAL A 37 -0.37 -11.71 -1.46
CA VAL A 37 -0.79 -12.73 -2.45
C VAL A 37 -0.63 -12.20 -3.88
N LEU A 38 -1.01 -10.94 -4.14
CA LEU A 38 -0.85 -10.32 -5.46
C LEU A 38 0.62 -10.24 -5.87
N ALA A 39 1.49 -9.83 -4.95
CA ALA A 39 2.92 -9.78 -5.21
C ALA A 39 3.50 -11.16 -5.50
N GLU A 40 3.07 -12.20 -4.77
CA GLU A 40 3.56 -13.57 -4.92
C GLU A 40 3.10 -14.20 -6.21
N ARG A 41 1.84 -13.97 -6.60
CA ARG A 41 1.24 -14.67 -7.73
C ARG A 41 1.51 -14.01 -9.07
N PHE A 42 1.63 -12.68 -9.11
CA PHE A 42 1.61 -11.93 -10.37
C PHE A 42 2.88 -11.14 -10.66
N LEU A 43 3.80 -11.00 -9.69
CA LEU A 43 4.99 -10.18 -9.87
C LEU A 43 6.27 -11.00 -9.62
N PRO A 44 7.36 -10.72 -10.35
CA PRO A 44 8.63 -11.38 -10.11
C PRO A 44 9.18 -11.01 -8.72
N ARG A 45 9.62 -12.02 -7.97
CA ARG A 45 10.28 -11.84 -6.68
C ARG A 45 11.56 -11.02 -6.84
N ARG A 46 11.72 -10.00 -6.00
CA ARG A 46 12.95 -9.21 -5.87
C ARG A 46 13.59 -9.52 -4.51
N THR A 47 14.91 -9.48 -4.42
CA THR A 47 15.64 -9.72 -3.17
C THR A 47 16.64 -8.60 -2.91
N GLY A 48 17.16 -8.53 -1.68
CA GLY A 48 18.10 -7.49 -1.25
C GLY A 48 17.43 -6.28 -0.59
N PRO A 49 18.23 -5.27 -0.20
CA PRO A 49 17.74 -4.14 0.57
C PRO A 49 16.77 -3.25 -0.23
N TYR A 50 15.91 -2.54 0.51
CA TYR A 50 15.08 -1.49 -0.05
C TYR A 50 15.93 -0.30 -0.47
N SER A 51 15.76 0.13 -1.70
CA SER A 51 16.37 1.35 -2.23
C SER A 51 15.49 2.57 -1.95
N ALA A 52 16.06 3.77 -2.05
CA ALA A 52 15.30 5.01 -2.00
C ALA A 52 14.15 5.03 -3.03
N TRP A 53 14.35 4.42 -4.20
CA TRP A 53 13.32 4.30 -5.23
C TRP A 53 12.16 3.40 -4.82
N ASP A 54 12.41 2.33 -4.07
CA ASP A 54 11.34 1.45 -3.61
C ASP A 54 10.41 2.19 -2.63
N TYR A 55 10.99 3.00 -1.74
CA TYR A 55 10.20 3.87 -0.85
C TYR A 55 9.48 4.98 -1.60
N ALA A 56 10.15 5.65 -2.55
CA ALA A 56 9.55 6.72 -3.32
C ALA A 56 8.36 6.20 -4.16
N ALA A 57 8.53 5.05 -4.83
CA ALA A 57 7.46 4.43 -5.62
C ALA A 57 6.28 3.99 -4.75
N ALA A 58 6.54 3.41 -3.58
CA ALA A 58 5.49 3.05 -2.63
C ALA A 58 4.74 4.29 -2.12
N ALA A 59 5.47 5.35 -1.74
CA ALA A 59 4.89 6.61 -1.29
C ALA A 59 4.03 7.26 -2.40
N VAL A 60 4.54 7.32 -3.64
CA VAL A 60 3.80 7.83 -4.79
C VAL A 60 2.53 7.02 -5.02
N GLY A 61 2.61 5.68 -4.98
CA GLY A 61 1.44 4.82 -5.13
C GLY A 61 0.35 5.14 -4.10
N VAL A 62 0.72 5.21 -2.82
CA VAL A 62 -0.20 5.56 -1.72
C VAL A 62 -0.78 6.97 -1.89
N LEU A 63 0.06 7.96 -2.21
CA LEU A 63 -0.37 9.34 -2.42
C LEU A 63 -1.36 9.46 -3.58
N VAL A 64 -1.11 8.79 -4.71
CA VAL A 64 -2.04 8.78 -5.83
C VAL A 64 -3.38 8.16 -5.41
N THR A 65 -3.36 7.01 -4.73
CA THR A 65 -4.60 6.36 -4.26
C THR A 65 -5.40 7.23 -3.29
N ILE A 66 -4.74 8.03 -2.45
CA ILE A 66 -5.41 8.89 -1.46
C ILE A 66 -5.85 10.23 -2.06
N LEU A 67 -4.98 10.89 -2.83
CA LEU A 67 -5.19 12.26 -3.30
C LEU A 67 -6.01 12.34 -4.59
N LEU A 68 -5.90 11.34 -5.48
CA LEU A 68 -6.63 11.34 -6.74
C LEU A 68 -8.15 11.43 -6.51
N PRO A 69 -8.78 10.60 -5.64
CA PRO A 69 -10.23 10.66 -5.41
C PRO A 69 -10.76 12.02 -4.92
N GLN A 70 -9.91 12.86 -4.30
CA GLN A 70 -10.34 14.11 -3.68
C GLN A 70 -10.97 15.09 -4.68
N ALA A 71 -10.50 15.10 -5.93
CA ALA A 71 -11.05 15.94 -6.99
C ALA A 71 -12.55 15.72 -7.22
N TRP A 72 -13.05 14.51 -6.96
CA TRP A 72 -14.47 14.15 -7.08
C TRP A 72 -15.19 14.18 -5.73
N LEU A 73 -14.52 13.76 -4.65
CA LEU A 73 -15.13 13.67 -3.32
C LEU A 73 -15.49 15.05 -2.74
N ILE A 74 -14.77 16.12 -3.08
CA ILE A 74 -15.09 17.48 -2.61
C ILE A 74 -16.49 17.94 -3.02
N ALA A 75 -17.01 17.45 -4.15
CA ALA A 75 -18.38 17.74 -4.58
C ALA A 75 -19.45 16.97 -3.75
N GLN A 76 -19.05 15.96 -2.97
CA GLN A 76 -19.94 15.09 -2.20
C GLN A 76 -19.39 14.91 -0.78
N LEU A 77 -19.64 15.91 0.09
CA LEU A 77 -19.07 15.99 1.43
C LEU A 77 -19.25 14.71 2.27
N ALA A 78 -20.41 14.05 2.18
CA ALA A 78 -20.66 12.79 2.89
C ALA A 78 -19.67 11.67 2.48
N LEU A 79 -19.39 11.53 1.18
CA LEU A 79 -18.43 10.56 0.68
C LEU A 79 -16.99 10.96 1.03
N LEU A 80 -16.67 12.26 1.02
CA LEU A 80 -15.36 12.77 1.43
C LEU A 80 -15.06 12.39 2.89
N VAL A 81 -16.02 12.63 3.79
CA VAL A 81 -15.89 12.29 5.21
C VAL A 81 -15.75 10.78 5.38
N LEU A 82 -16.62 9.99 4.74
CA LEU A 82 -16.56 8.53 4.80
C LEU A 82 -15.20 8.00 4.31
N PHE A 83 -14.69 8.54 3.21
CA PHE A 83 -13.39 8.18 2.65
C PHE A 83 -12.26 8.39 3.67
N TRP A 84 -12.18 9.58 4.28
CA TRP A 84 -11.13 9.87 5.25
C TRP A 84 -11.25 9.05 6.53
N VAL A 85 -12.48 8.76 6.99
CA VAL A 85 -12.70 7.82 8.10
C VAL A 85 -12.12 6.45 7.76
N LEU A 86 -12.40 5.92 6.57
CA LEU A 86 -11.85 4.64 6.12
C LEU A 86 -10.32 4.66 6.00
N VAL A 87 -9.73 5.74 5.48
CA VAL A 87 -8.27 5.91 5.39
C VAL A 87 -7.63 5.91 6.78
N VAL A 88 -8.19 6.66 7.72
CA VAL A 88 -7.69 6.69 9.11
C VAL A 88 -7.84 5.32 9.77
N MET A 89 -8.99 4.68 9.63
CA MET A 89 -9.21 3.33 10.16
C MET A 89 -8.22 2.31 9.58
N ALA A 90 -7.94 2.38 8.27
CA ALA A 90 -6.94 1.54 7.63
C ALA A 90 -5.53 1.82 8.17
N ALA A 91 -5.14 3.10 8.29
CA ALA A 91 -3.85 3.48 8.86
C ALA A 91 -3.68 2.99 10.30
N LEU A 92 -4.71 3.10 11.13
CA LEU A 92 -4.73 2.59 12.51
C LEU A 92 -4.66 1.07 12.54
N ALA A 93 -5.44 0.38 11.72
CA ALA A 93 -5.39 -1.09 11.63
C ALA A 93 -4.00 -1.58 11.22
N ILE A 94 -3.39 -0.94 10.23
CA ILE A 94 -2.03 -1.24 9.78
C ILE A 94 -1.04 -0.98 10.92
N GLY A 95 -1.02 0.22 11.49
CA GLY A 95 -0.05 0.61 12.51
C GLY A 95 -0.18 -0.16 13.84
N CYS A 96 -1.39 -0.53 14.25
CA CYS A 96 -1.65 -1.15 15.55
C CYS A 96 -1.78 -2.68 15.51
N ARG A 97 -2.09 -3.28 14.35
CA ARG A 97 -2.32 -4.73 14.24
C ARG A 97 -1.39 -5.41 13.26
N VAL A 98 -1.15 -4.82 12.09
CA VAL A 98 -0.35 -5.44 11.03
C VAL A 98 1.14 -5.22 11.27
N CYS A 99 1.57 -3.97 11.45
CA CYS A 99 2.98 -3.61 11.60
C CYS A 99 3.65 -4.21 12.85
N PRO A 100 3.03 -4.28 14.03
CA PRO A 100 3.67 -4.85 15.22
C PRO A 100 4.01 -6.34 15.11
N GLY A 101 3.28 -7.09 14.30
CA GLY A 101 3.55 -8.51 14.05
C GLY A 101 4.38 -8.77 12.79
N CYS A 102 4.83 -7.73 12.09
CA CYS A 102 5.52 -7.88 10.81
C CYS A 102 7.04 -8.02 10.99
N GLY A 103 7.62 -9.09 10.45
CA GLY A 103 9.08 -9.33 10.46
C GLY A 103 9.88 -8.50 9.45
N ASN A 104 9.26 -7.60 8.68
CA ASN A 104 9.95 -6.79 7.68
C ASN A 104 10.79 -5.68 8.32
N ALA A 105 12.05 -6.01 8.66
CA ALA A 105 13.02 -5.11 9.26
C ALA A 105 13.38 -3.88 8.39
N GLY A 106 13.11 -3.94 7.08
CA GLY A 106 13.27 -2.82 6.14
C GLY A 106 12.03 -1.93 6.02
N CYS A 107 10.94 -2.22 6.76
CA CYS A 107 9.75 -1.39 6.73
C CYS A 107 9.91 -0.14 7.62
N PRO A 108 9.66 1.09 7.11
CA PRO A 108 9.73 2.30 7.92
C PRO A 108 8.66 2.34 9.02
N LEU A 109 7.59 1.55 8.84
CA LEU A 109 6.50 1.41 9.78
C LEU A 109 6.70 0.24 10.74
N ALA A 110 7.79 -0.53 10.62
CA ALA A 110 8.10 -1.56 11.61
C ALA A 110 8.39 -0.88 12.96
N ARG A 111 7.54 -1.14 13.95
CA ARG A 111 7.85 -0.84 15.35
C ARG A 111 8.90 -1.85 15.81
N ARG A 112 10.17 -1.41 15.88
CA ARG A 112 11.19 -2.12 16.65
C ARG A 112 11.05 -1.78 18.12
#